data_AF-Q6XHD4-F1
#
_entry.id   AF-Q6XHD4-F1
#
_cell.length_a   1.000
_cell.length_b   1.000
_cell.length_c   1.000
_cell.angle_alpha   90.00
_cell.angle_beta   90.00
_cell.angle_gamma   90.00
#
_symmetry.space_group_name_H-M   'P 1'
#
loop_
_entity.id
_entity.type
_entity.pdbx_description
1 polymer ?
#
loop_
_entity_poly.entity_id
_entity_poly.type
_entity_poly.pdbx_seq_one_letter_code
_entity_poly.pdbx_strand_id
1 'polypeptide(L)'
;VHLPKLLALFKTVVPKLVNNKHKGQYGRIGVIGGSLEYTGAPYFAAISSIRVGADLAHVFCHSNASAIIKSYSPDLIVHPVLDCVDAVERITPWLERLHVIVIGPGLGREPSILKTASNILKLCMDTKKPVVIDADGLFLLNDNLNLICGQRNVLLTPNVMEFRRLFGEDSEEARQKMSLLGAGVTVLE
;
A
#
# COMPACT_ATOMS: atom_id res chain seq x y z
N VAL A 1 26.47 4.31 6.72
CA VAL A 1 25.74 3.16 6.11
C VAL A 1 26.75 2.07 5.75
N HIS A 2 26.67 0.88 6.37
CA HIS A 2 27.63 -0.21 6.11
C HIS A 2 27.23 -0.99 4.84
N LEU A 3 27.60 -0.47 3.66
CA LEU A 3 27.16 -0.98 2.35
C LEU A 3 27.31 -2.50 2.17
N PRO A 4 28.42 -3.15 2.56
CA PRO A 4 28.55 -4.61 2.45
C PRO A 4 27.47 -5.39 3.20
N LYS A 5 27.05 -4.90 4.38
CA LYS A 5 26.01 -5.53 5.21
C LYS A 5 24.64 -5.39 4.56
N LEU A 6 24.34 -4.22 3.99
CA LEU A 6 23.09 -3.99 3.25
C LEU A 6 23.01 -4.83 1.99
N LEU A 7 24.10 -4.92 1.22
CA LEU A 7 24.14 -5.76 0.03
C LEU A 7 23.96 -7.25 0.36
N ALA A 8 24.54 -7.71 1.48
CA ALA A 8 24.33 -9.07 1.96
C ALA A 8 22.86 -9.32 2.33
N LEU A 9 22.21 -8.37 3.03
CA LEU A 9 20.78 -8.45 3.37
C LEU A 9 19.89 -8.40 2.11
N PHE A 10 20.20 -7.52 1.15
CA PHE A 10 19.39 -7.39 -0.07
C PHE A 10 19.38 -8.67 -0.89
N LYS A 11 20.52 -9.36 -0.97
CA LYS A 11 20.64 -10.66 -1.65
C LYS A 11 19.78 -11.77 -1.03
N THR A 12 19.37 -11.66 0.24
CA THR A 12 18.50 -12.66 0.86
C THR A 12 17.02 -12.44 0.54
N VAL A 13 16.63 -11.24 0.09
CA VAL A 13 15.24 -10.87 -0.21
C VAL A 13 14.90 -11.05 -1.69
N VAL A 14 15.86 -10.80 -2.59
CA VAL A 14 15.64 -10.97 -4.03
C VAL A 14 15.53 -12.45 -4.39
N PRO A 15 14.39 -12.91 -4.94
CA PRO A 15 14.22 -14.32 -5.28
C PRO A 15 15.10 -14.72 -6.47
N LYS A 16 15.67 -15.92 -6.43
CA LYS A 16 16.39 -16.48 -7.59
C LYS A 16 15.41 -16.78 -8.73
N LEU A 17 15.79 -16.38 -9.94
CA LEU A 17 15.07 -16.75 -11.16
C LEU A 17 15.33 -18.23 -11.47
N VAL A 18 14.26 -19.01 -11.59
CA VAL A 18 14.29 -20.46 -11.84
C VAL A 18 13.28 -20.81 -12.92
N ASN A 19 13.61 -21.79 -13.77
CA ASN A 19 12.82 -22.13 -14.96
C ASN A 19 11.49 -22.83 -14.67
N ASN A 20 11.24 -23.25 -13.42
CA ASN A 20 10.03 -23.96 -13.01
C ASN A 20 8.97 -23.03 -12.38
N LYS A 21 9.20 -21.71 -12.39
CA LYS A 21 8.22 -20.72 -11.93
C LYS A 21 7.54 -20.02 -13.11
N HIS A 22 6.31 -19.60 -12.89
CA HIS A 22 5.46 -18.95 -13.88
C HIS A 22 5.02 -17.55 -13.42
N LYS A 23 4.49 -16.78 -14.38
CA LYS A 23 4.01 -15.41 -14.17
C LYS A 23 3.05 -15.34 -12.98
N GLY A 24 3.35 -14.43 -12.06
CA GLY A 24 2.62 -14.18 -10.84
C GLY A 24 3.20 -14.88 -9.62
N GLN A 25 4.31 -15.63 -9.72
CA GLN A 25 4.98 -16.26 -8.57
C GLN A 25 6.14 -15.44 -7.99
N TYR A 26 6.55 -14.35 -8.66
CA TYR A 26 7.60 -13.43 -8.19
C TYR A 26 7.07 -12.08 -7.68
N GLY A 27 5.75 -11.92 -7.58
CA GLY A 27 5.16 -10.72 -6.99
C GLY A 27 3.89 -10.31 -7.70
N ARG A 28 2.85 -10.02 -6.92
CA ARG A 28 1.57 -9.52 -7.41
C ARG A 28 1.18 -8.39 -6.48
N ILE A 29 1.37 -7.17 -6.92
CA ILE A 29 1.27 -5.97 -6.08
C ILE A 29 -0.04 -5.26 -6.42
N GLY A 30 -0.80 -4.87 -5.40
CA GLY A 30 -1.99 -4.04 -5.57
C GLY A 30 -1.74 -2.65 -5.03
N VAL A 31 -2.15 -1.62 -5.75
CA VAL A 31 -2.15 -0.22 -5.29
C VAL A 31 -3.60 0.25 -5.20
N ILE A 32 -4.03 0.66 -4.02
CA ILE A 32 -5.33 1.29 -3.75
C ILE A 32 -5.09 2.80 -3.68
N GLY A 33 -5.53 3.52 -4.71
CA GLY A 33 -5.26 4.94 -4.84
C GLY A 33 -5.63 5.46 -6.23
N GLY A 34 -5.37 6.73 -6.50
CA GLY A 34 -5.78 7.39 -7.74
C GLY A 34 -7.17 7.99 -7.67
N SER A 35 -7.21 9.26 -7.29
CA SER A 35 -8.37 10.14 -7.36
C SER A 35 -8.47 10.80 -8.74
N LEU A 36 -9.50 11.61 -8.92
CA LEU A 36 -9.69 12.43 -10.11
C LEU A 36 -8.46 13.31 -10.43
N GLU A 37 -7.83 13.88 -9.41
CA GLU A 37 -6.71 14.80 -9.52
C GLU A 37 -5.35 14.08 -9.51
N TYR A 38 -5.23 13.00 -8.73
CA TYR A 38 -3.94 12.39 -8.42
C TYR A 38 -3.71 11.05 -9.12
N THR A 39 -3.58 11.09 -10.44
CA THR A 39 -3.36 9.89 -11.27
C THR A 39 -1.89 9.45 -11.34
N GLY A 40 -0.93 10.36 -11.13
CA GLY A 40 0.50 10.05 -11.21
C GLY A 40 1.03 9.24 -10.02
N ALA A 41 0.57 9.54 -8.80
CA ALA A 41 1.01 8.85 -7.59
C ALA A 41 0.78 7.32 -7.62
N PRO A 42 -0.42 6.79 -7.93
CA PRO A 42 -0.63 5.35 -8.01
C PRO A 42 0.14 4.71 -9.17
N TYR A 43 0.34 5.44 -10.28
CA TYR A 43 1.18 4.98 -11.39
C TYR A 43 2.62 4.77 -10.94
N PHE A 44 3.25 5.75 -10.29
CA PHE A 44 4.64 5.64 -9.85
C PHE A 44 4.83 4.52 -8.82
N ALA A 45 3.88 4.35 -7.89
CA ALA A 45 3.90 3.22 -6.95
C ALA A 45 3.85 1.87 -7.69
N ALA A 46 2.90 1.72 -8.62
CA ALA A 46 2.70 0.46 -9.35
C ALA A 46 3.85 0.14 -10.32
N ILE A 47 4.27 1.10 -11.16
CA ILE A 47 5.32 0.87 -12.16
C ILE A 47 6.68 0.61 -11.50
N SER A 48 6.97 1.29 -10.38
CA SER A 48 8.22 1.04 -9.64
C SER A 48 8.28 -0.39 -9.12
N SER A 49 7.15 -0.95 -8.70
CA SER A 49 7.10 -2.36 -8.26
C SER A 49 7.46 -3.33 -9.39
N ILE A 50 6.98 -3.08 -10.62
CA ILE A 50 7.35 -3.87 -11.81
C ILE A 50 8.84 -3.69 -12.12
N ARG A 51 9.35 -2.44 -12.10
CA ARG A 51 10.76 -2.14 -12.40
C ARG A 51 11.73 -2.80 -11.41
N VAL A 52 11.32 -2.98 -10.16
CA VAL A 52 12.11 -3.69 -9.13
C VAL A 52 12.02 -5.22 -9.27
N GLY A 53 11.01 -5.75 -9.98
CA GLY A 53 10.93 -7.17 -10.35
C GLY A 53 9.61 -7.88 -9.99
N ALA A 54 8.54 -7.15 -9.64
CA ALA A 54 7.22 -7.78 -9.49
C ALA A 54 6.68 -8.26 -10.85
N ASP A 55 6.07 -9.45 -10.89
CA ASP A 55 5.49 -9.99 -12.13
C ASP A 55 4.24 -9.22 -12.60
N LEU A 56 3.45 -8.73 -11.65
CA LEU A 56 2.17 -8.07 -11.88
C LEU A 56 1.98 -6.91 -10.91
N ALA A 57 1.52 -5.78 -11.46
CA ALA A 57 1.02 -4.67 -10.66
C ALA A 57 -0.41 -4.31 -11.07
N HIS A 58 -1.26 -4.21 -10.06
CA HIS A 58 -2.66 -3.84 -10.18
C HIS A 58 -2.88 -2.48 -9.54
N VAL A 59 -3.68 -1.63 -10.18
CA VAL A 59 -4.08 -0.34 -9.63
C VAL A 59 -5.60 -0.31 -9.51
N PHE A 60 -6.12 -0.11 -8.31
CA PHE A 60 -7.53 0.09 -8.04
C PHE A 60 -7.76 1.57 -7.77
N CYS A 61 -8.41 2.24 -8.72
CA CYS A 61 -8.54 3.68 -8.74
C CYS A 61 -9.97 4.12 -8.99
N HIS A 62 -10.20 5.43 -8.85
CA HIS A 62 -11.40 6.08 -9.33
C HIS A 62 -11.58 5.82 -10.84
N SER A 63 -12.82 5.61 -11.27
CA SER A 63 -13.21 5.41 -12.67
C SER A 63 -12.59 6.43 -13.64
N ASN A 64 -12.72 7.73 -13.33
CA ASN A 64 -12.18 8.83 -14.14
C ASN A 64 -10.64 8.87 -14.19
N ALA A 65 -9.95 8.34 -13.19
CA ALA A 65 -8.48 8.24 -13.18
C ALA A 65 -7.96 7.14 -14.12
N SER A 66 -8.78 6.12 -14.39
CA SER A 66 -8.31 4.89 -15.04
C SER A 66 -7.78 5.11 -16.46
N ALA A 67 -8.42 5.97 -17.26
CA ALA A 67 -7.98 6.18 -18.64
C ALA A 67 -6.59 6.82 -18.70
N ILE A 68 -6.32 7.75 -17.79
CA ILE A 68 -5.03 8.44 -17.66
C ILE A 68 -3.95 7.46 -17.17
N ILE A 69 -4.23 6.69 -16.12
CA ILE A 69 -3.24 5.72 -15.60
C ILE A 69 -2.90 4.66 -16.64
N LYS A 70 -3.89 4.18 -17.41
CA LYS A 70 -3.69 3.21 -18.50
C LYS A 70 -2.85 3.78 -19.65
N SER A 71 -2.88 5.09 -19.90
CA SER A 71 -2.11 5.70 -20.99
C SER A 71 -0.61 5.82 -20.65
N TYR A 72 -0.24 5.79 -19.36
CA TYR A 72 1.16 5.86 -18.96
C TYR A 72 1.94 4.57 -19.19
N SER A 73 1.31 3.39 -19.08
CA SER A 73 1.96 2.11 -19.38
C SER A 73 0.95 0.99 -19.66
N PRO A 74 1.17 0.17 -20.71
CA PRO A 74 0.37 -1.02 -20.98
C PRO A 74 0.65 -2.19 -20.02
N ASP A 75 1.72 -2.13 -19.21
CA ASP A 75 2.09 -3.20 -18.28
C ASP A 75 1.20 -3.26 -17.03
N LEU A 76 0.53 -2.16 -16.71
CA LEU A 76 -0.29 -2.04 -15.51
C LEU A 76 -1.71 -2.58 -15.74
N ILE A 77 -2.21 -3.34 -14.77
CA ILE A 77 -3.59 -3.82 -14.76
C ILE A 77 -4.44 -2.84 -13.94
N VAL A 78 -5.15 -1.95 -14.60
CA VAL A 78 -5.89 -0.86 -13.95
C VAL A 78 -7.39 -1.18 -13.86
N HIS A 79 -7.91 -1.13 -12.63
CA HIS A 79 -9.27 -1.46 -12.21
C HIS A 79 -10.03 -0.20 -11.79
N PRO A 80 -10.95 0.34 -12.63
CA PRO A 80 -11.78 1.50 -12.31
C PRO A 80 -12.95 1.09 -11.41
N VAL A 81 -12.71 0.92 -10.11
CA VAL A 81 -13.72 0.35 -9.20
C VAL A 81 -13.82 1.06 -7.86
N LEU A 82 -12.91 1.97 -7.53
CA LEU A 82 -12.77 2.49 -6.17
C LEU A 82 -13.94 3.39 -5.73
N ASP A 83 -14.56 4.06 -6.69
CA ASP A 83 -15.73 4.94 -6.54
C ASP A 83 -17.07 4.20 -6.71
N CYS A 84 -17.05 2.88 -6.95
CA CYS A 84 -18.26 2.09 -7.03
C CYS A 84 -18.84 1.80 -5.63
N VAL A 85 -20.18 1.69 -5.55
CA VAL A 85 -20.87 1.34 -4.29
C VAL A 85 -20.45 -0.04 -3.79
N ASP A 86 -20.19 -0.97 -4.71
CA ASP A 86 -19.76 -2.35 -4.49
C ASP A 86 -18.24 -2.54 -4.61
N ALA A 87 -17.46 -1.48 -4.41
CA ALA A 87 -16.01 -1.49 -4.60
C ALA A 87 -15.31 -2.58 -3.77
N VAL A 88 -15.71 -2.73 -2.50
CA VAL A 88 -15.09 -3.69 -1.58
C VAL A 88 -15.33 -5.12 -2.06
N GLU A 89 -16.56 -5.44 -2.45
CA GLU A 89 -16.95 -6.75 -3.00
C GLU A 89 -16.18 -7.06 -4.29
N ARG A 90 -16.00 -6.07 -5.16
CA ARG A 90 -15.27 -6.24 -6.42
C ARG A 90 -13.76 -6.37 -6.23
N ILE A 91 -13.19 -5.75 -5.20
CA ILE A 91 -11.75 -5.80 -4.89
C ILE A 91 -11.39 -7.07 -4.12
N THR A 92 -12.29 -7.59 -3.28
CA THR A 92 -12.05 -8.75 -2.40
C THR A 92 -11.42 -9.97 -3.12
N PRO A 93 -11.93 -10.44 -4.27
CA PRO A 93 -11.33 -11.56 -5.00
C PRO A 93 -9.90 -11.32 -5.48
N TRP A 94 -9.53 -10.05 -5.69
CA TRP A 94 -8.15 -9.69 -6.05
C TRP A 94 -7.22 -9.73 -4.85
N LEU A 95 -7.68 -9.29 -3.67
CA LEU A 95 -6.86 -9.28 -2.45
C LEU A 95 -6.31 -10.67 -2.13
N GLU A 96 -7.10 -11.72 -2.33
CA GLU A 96 -6.67 -13.11 -2.15
C GLU A 96 -5.48 -13.47 -3.05
N ARG A 97 -5.49 -12.97 -4.29
CA ARG A 97 -4.47 -13.26 -5.30
C ARG A 97 -3.23 -12.40 -5.12
N LEU A 98 -3.37 -11.17 -4.62
CA LEU A 98 -2.28 -10.23 -4.43
C LEU A 98 -1.37 -10.65 -3.26
N HIS A 99 -0.08 -10.40 -3.37
CA HIS A 99 0.89 -10.71 -2.31
C HIS A 99 1.04 -9.55 -1.33
N VAL A 100 1.02 -8.31 -1.82
CA VAL A 100 1.17 -7.09 -1.02
C VAL A 100 0.23 -6.02 -1.56
N ILE A 101 -0.34 -5.22 -0.65
CA ILE A 101 -1.19 -4.08 -0.99
C ILE A 101 -0.51 -2.78 -0.54
N VAL A 102 -0.52 -1.77 -1.39
CA VAL A 102 -0.14 -0.39 -1.06
C VAL A 102 -1.41 0.44 -1.01
N ILE A 103 -1.66 1.17 0.07
CA ILE A 103 -2.87 1.99 0.24
C ILE A 103 -2.45 3.45 0.43
N GLY A 104 -3.03 4.33 -0.38
CA GLY A 104 -2.92 5.78 -0.19
C GLY A 104 -2.33 6.62 -1.32
N PRO A 105 -1.46 6.13 -2.22
CA PRO A 105 -0.90 6.95 -3.30
C PRO A 105 -1.97 7.60 -4.17
N GLY A 106 -2.15 8.91 -4.02
CA GLY A 106 -3.18 9.68 -4.70
C GLY A 106 -4.60 9.25 -4.37
N LEU A 107 -4.87 8.66 -3.19
CA LEU A 107 -6.21 8.20 -2.82
C LEU A 107 -7.22 9.36 -2.76
N GLY A 108 -6.77 10.55 -2.36
CA GLY A 108 -7.64 11.69 -2.11
C GLY A 108 -8.38 11.54 -0.79
N ARG A 109 -9.24 12.53 -0.48
CA ARG A 109 -9.92 12.65 0.81
C ARG A 109 -11.43 12.73 0.70
N GLU A 110 -11.98 12.27 -0.42
CA GLU A 110 -13.43 12.16 -0.57
C GLU A 110 -13.97 11.16 0.47
N PRO A 111 -15.02 11.49 1.25
CA PRO A 111 -15.53 10.63 2.31
C PRO A 111 -15.92 9.21 1.84
N SER A 112 -16.46 9.09 0.63
CA SER A 112 -16.85 7.81 0.03
C SER A 112 -15.62 6.92 -0.21
N ILE A 113 -14.58 7.46 -0.83
CA ILE A 113 -13.31 6.79 -1.13
C ILE A 113 -12.57 6.42 0.15
N LEU A 114 -12.50 7.33 1.12
CA LEU A 114 -11.87 7.06 2.41
C LEU A 114 -12.58 5.91 3.16
N LYS A 115 -13.92 5.88 3.10
CA LYS A 115 -14.71 4.77 3.67
C LYS A 115 -14.41 3.45 2.97
N THR A 116 -14.36 3.43 1.64
CA THR A 116 -13.98 2.25 0.85
C THR A 116 -12.57 1.77 1.21
N ALA A 117 -11.59 2.67 1.23
CA ALA A 117 -10.21 2.34 1.59
C ALA A 117 -10.07 1.83 3.03
N SER A 118 -10.82 2.40 3.98
CA SER A 118 -10.88 1.91 5.37
C SER A 118 -11.41 0.48 5.44
N ASN A 119 -12.46 0.15 4.68
CA ASN A 119 -13.01 -1.20 4.62
C ASN A 119 -12.05 -2.20 3.96
N ILE A 120 -11.35 -1.79 2.91
CA ILE A 120 -10.29 -2.60 2.28
C ILE A 120 -9.15 -2.86 3.28
N LEU A 121 -8.73 -1.82 4.02
CA LEU A 121 -7.68 -1.96 5.01
C LEU A 121 -8.09 -2.93 6.14
N LYS A 122 -9.33 -2.85 6.64
CA LYS A 122 -9.88 -3.82 7.59
C LYS A 122 -9.79 -5.25 7.06
N LEU A 123 -10.24 -5.48 5.83
CA LEU A 123 -10.17 -6.78 5.19
C LEU A 123 -8.73 -7.29 5.04
N CYS A 124 -7.78 -6.41 4.74
CA CYS A 124 -6.35 -6.74 4.73
C CYS A 124 -5.85 -7.17 6.12
N MET A 125 -6.28 -6.50 7.19
CA MET A 125 -5.91 -6.89 8.56
C MET A 125 -6.51 -8.26 8.92
N ASP A 126 -7.80 -8.47 8.63
CA ASP A 126 -8.50 -9.73 8.91
C ASP A 126 -7.86 -10.92 8.20
N THR A 127 -7.38 -10.70 6.97
CA THR A 127 -6.71 -11.72 6.14
C THR A 127 -5.19 -11.78 6.34
N LYS A 128 -4.63 -10.96 7.25
CA LYS A 128 -3.18 -10.84 7.51
C LYS A 128 -2.37 -10.56 6.24
N LYS A 129 -2.97 -9.83 5.30
CA LYS A 129 -2.34 -9.42 4.04
C LYS A 129 -1.22 -8.41 4.37
N PRO A 130 -0.01 -8.57 3.82
CA PRO A 130 1.00 -7.53 3.93
C PRO A 130 0.53 -6.22 3.30
N VAL A 131 0.62 -5.12 4.05
CA VAL A 131 0.18 -3.79 3.62
C VAL A 131 1.28 -2.75 3.82
N VAL A 132 1.45 -1.89 2.83
CA VAL A 132 2.18 -0.63 2.93
C VAL A 132 1.15 0.49 2.94
N ILE A 133 1.18 1.36 3.94
CA ILE A 133 0.26 2.48 4.11
C ILE A 133 1.07 3.77 3.93
N ASP A 134 0.67 4.55 2.94
CA ASP A 134 1.40 5.73 2.49
C ASP A 134 0.44 6.91 2.29
N ALA A 135 0.93 8.16 2.30
CA ALA A 135 0.17 9.36 1.96
C ALA A 135 -1.24 9.43 2.60
N ASP A 136 -2.31 9.57 1.80
CA ASP A 136 -3.70 9.63 2.30
C ASP A 136 -4.17 8.31 2.96
N GLY A 137 -3.45 7.20 2.76
CA GLY A 137 -3.64 5.99 3.53
C GLY A 137 -3.25 6.17 5.00
N LEU A 138 -2.21 6.97 5.28
CA LEU A 138 -1.83 7.36 6.64
C LEU A 138 -2.86 8.33 7.23
N PHE A 139 -3.44 9.19 6.40
CA PHE A 139 -4.53 10.06 6.83
C PHE A 139 -5.73 9.27 7.39
N LEU A 140 -6.05 8.09 6.83
CA LEU A 140 -7.10 7.19 7.36
C LEU A 140 -6.81 6.70 8.79
N LEU A 141 -5.55 6.61 9.16
CA LEU A 141 -5.10 6.10 10.46
C LEU A 141 -5.10 7.14 11.57
N ASN A 142 -5.19 8.44 11.26
CA ASN A 142 -5.16 9.52 12.26
C ASN A 142 -6.14 9.27 13.41
N ASP A 143 -7.38 8.87 13.08
CA ASP A 143 -8.42 8.59 14.07
C ASP A 143 -8.60 7.09 14.36
N ASN A 144 -7.84 6.22 13.67
CA ASN A 144 -8.05 4.76 13.65
C ASN A 144 -6.75 3.96 13.79
N LEU A 145 -5.75 4.50 14.49
CA LEU A 145 -4.47 3.82 14.72
C LEU A 145 -4.63 2.42 15.33
N ASN A 146 -5.68 2.22 16.14
CA ASN A 146 -6.05 0.92 16.71
C ASN A 146 -6.32 -0.17 15.67
N LEU A 147 -6.65 0.18 14.42
CA LEU A 147 -6.91 -0.77 13.35
C LEU A 147 -5.68 -1.66 13.06
N ILE A 148 -4.48 -1.09 13.22
CA ILE A 148 -3.21 -1.76 12.91
C ILE A 148 -2.46 -2.24 14.16
N CYS A 149 -2.92 -1.86 15.36
CA CYS A 149 -2.29 -2.28 16.60
C CYS A 149 -2.34 -3.81 16.78
N GLY A 150 -1.18 -4.42 17.05
CA GLY A 150 -1.03 -5.87 17.19
C GLY A 150 -1.04 -6.65 15.86
N GLN A 151 -1.20 -5.97 14.72
CA GLN A 151 -1.16 -6.59 13.41
C GLN A 151 0.27 -6.91 12.99
N ARG A 152 0.40 -7.74 11.96
CA ARG A 152 1.69 -8.14 11.38
C ARG A 152 1.76 -7.77 9.91
N ASN A 153 2.98 -7.55 9.42
CA ASN A 153 3.27 -7.23 8.03
C ASN A 153 2.66 -5.88 7.58
N VAL A 154 2.62 -4.91 8.49
CA VAL A 154 2.18 -3.54 8.18
C VAL A 154 3.39 -2.63 8.15
N LEU A 155 3.52 -1.86 7.06
CA LEU A 155 4.57 -0.87 6.87
C LEU A 155 3.94 0.51 6.74
N LEU A 156 4.34 1.46 7.56
CA LEU A 156 3.95 2.88 7.42
C LEU A 156 5.13 3.66 6.82
N THR A 157 4.84 4.54 5.86
CA THR A 157 5.85 5.40 5.21
C THR A 157 5.58 6.89 5.39
N PRO A 158 5.41 7.38 6.63
CA PRO A 158 5.10 8.79 6.86
C PRO A 158 6.25 9.70 6.48
N ASN A 159 5.95 10.82 5.82
CA ASN A 159 6.85 11.97 5.88
C ASN A 159 6.80 12.65 7.26
N VAL A 160 7.65 13.66 7.48
CA VAL A 160 7.75 14.38 8.77
C VAL A 160 6.39 14.92 9.25
N MET A 161 5.54 15.43 8.35
CA MET A 161 4.24 15.99 8.72
C MET A 161 3.20 14.91 9.02
N GLU A 162 3.21 13.82 8.27
CA GLU A 162 2.34 12.65 8.51
C GLU A 162 2.72 11.95 9.81
N PHE A 163 4.01 11.84 10.10
CA PHE A 163 4.51 11.27 11.35
C PHE A 163 4.00 12.08 12.54
N ARG A 164 4.16 13.40 12.52
CA ARG A 164 3.67 14.29 13.58
C ARG A 164 2.16 14.19 13.77
N ARG A 165 1.39 14.04 12.69
CA ARG A 165 -0.07 13.88 12.77
C ARG A 165 -0.46 12.56 13.43
N LEU A 166 0.23 11.47 13.11
CA LEU A 166 -0.06 10.15 13.67
C LEU A 166 0.40 10.01 15.12
N PHE A 167 1.62 10.46 15.40
CA PHE A 167 2.31 10.14 16.65
C PHE A 167 2.41 11.33 17.61
N GLY A 168 2.16 12.55 17.17
CA GLY A 168 2.35 13.77 17.95
C GLY A 168 3.69 14.45 17.64
N GLU A 169 3.86 15.68 18.14
CA GLU A 169 5.12 16.43 18.01
C GLU A 169 6.10 16.13 19.16
N ASP A 170 5.58 15.70 20.31
CA ASP A 170 6.38 15.36 21.47
C ASP A 170 7.02 13.97 21.32
N SER A 171 8.32 13.86 21.59
CA SER A 171 9.07 12.63 21.40
C SER A 171 8.62 11.49 22.31
N GLU A 172 8.20 11.80 23.54
CA GLU A 172 7.72 10.79 24.49
C GLU A 172 6.31 10.33 24.11
N GLU A 173 5.41 11.25 23.71
CA GLU A 173 4.10 10.89 23.17
C GLU A 173 4.22 9.98 21.93
N ALA A 174 5.10 10.34 21.00
CA ALA A 174 5.33 9.55 19.79
C ALA A 174 5.85 8.15 20.12
N ARG A 175 6.82 8.05 21.03
CA ARG A 175 7.37 6.77 21.48
C ARG A 175 6.30 5.91 22.17
N GLN A 176 5.43 6.52 22.98
CA GLN A 176 4.34 5.82 23.64
C GLN A 176 3.34 5.28 22.62
N LYS A 177 2.89 6.07 21.64
CA LYS A 177 1.97 5.61 20.60
C LYS A 177 2.59 4.52 19.72
N MET A 178 3.85 4.66 19.34
CA MET A 178 4.56 3.64 18.56
C MET A 178 4.69 2.32 19.31
N SER A 179 4.83 2.36 20.64
CA SER A 179 4.88 1.14 21.47
C SER A 179 3.60 0.32 21.44
N LEU A 180 2.45 0.98 21.19
CA LEU A 180 1.13 0.33 21.11
C LEU A 180 0.91 -0.44 19.80
N LEU A 181 1.65 -0.09 18.73
CA LEU A 181 1.52 -0.72 17.42
C LEU A 181 1.89 -2.21 17.45
N GLY A 182 2.86 -2.57 18.28
CA GLY A 182 3.41 -3.92 18.38
C GLY A 182 4.46 -4.24 17.30
N ALA A 183 5.21 -5.32 17.51
CA ALA A 183 6.39 -5.67 16.70
C ALA A 183 6.11 -6.03 15.23
N GLY A 184 4.84 -6.24 14.87
CA GLY A 184 4.44 -6.58 13.51
C GLY A 184 4.16 -5.38 12.60
N VAL A 185 4.19 -4.16 13.15
CA VAL A 185 4.05 -2.90 12.44
C VAL A 185 5.42 -2.21 12.41
N THR A 186 5.87 -1.82 11.23
CA THR A 186 7.13 -1.08 11.05
C THR A 186 6.80 0.32 10.55
N VAL A 187 7.42 1.33 11.15
CA VAL A 187 7.34 2.73 10.69
C VAL A 187 8.69 3.09 10.07
N LEU A 188 8.69 3.52 8.82
CA LEU A 188 9.89 4.04 8.15
C LEU A 188 9.90 5.55 8.22
N GLU A 189 10.90 6.09 8.93
CA GLU A 189 11.24 7.52 9.01
C GLU A 189 12.50 7.81 8.17
#